data_AF-A0A562R8R8-F1
#
_entry.id   AF-A0A562R8R8-F1
#
_cell.length_a   1.000
_cell.length_b   1.000
_cell.length_c   1.000
_cell.angle_alpha   90.00
_cell.angle_beta   90.00
_cell.angle_gamma   90.00
#
_symmetry.space_group_name_H-M   'P 1'
#
loop_
_entity.id
_entity.type
_entity.pdbx_description
1 polymer ?
#
loop_
_entity_poly.entity_id
_entity_poly.type
_entity_poly.pdbx_seq_one_letter_code
_entity_poly.pdbx_strand_id
1 'polypeptide(L)'
;MNWDAPSRPKDKQINENMVLLVLAGRDYKTERAPLAWIGYPASRKAEDFESKPGLPPKSIQAWQATIHDAARNANIKPVEIGYVIHDAHNMHPDSSNRIGDLAQTLTMEVGEIDYARQSFNTSALLGDMGAGTALTNVALGIAYANHIGKNVLVAGTTDRTQPTSVIVMPPEKVRPINHEEPWFRARSERDAHLMWWGIRHDAERHMQGYSK
;
A
#
# COMPACT_ATOMS: atom_id res chain seq x y z
N MET A 1 0.75 -13.75 -5.02
CA MET A 1 -0.64 -13.79 -5.49
C MET A 1 -1.52 -14.04 -4.29
N ASN A 2 -2.64 -13.35 -4.15
CA ASN A 2 -3.71 -13.70 -3.21
C ASN A 2 -5.02 -13.90 -3.98
N TRP A 3 -5.90 -14.71 -3.40
CA TRP A 3 -7.31 -14.80 -3.76
C TRP A 3 -8.06 -14.89 -2.44
N ASP A 4 -8.97 -13.95 -2.17
CA ASP A 4 -9.82 -14.04 -0.99
C ASP A 4 -11.28 -14.24 -1.38
N ALA A 5 -11.99 -15.06 -0.61
CA ALA A 5 -13.39 -15.40 -0.87
C ALA A 5 -14.33 -14.40 -0.18
N PRO A 6 -15.53 -14.16 -0.73
CA PRO A 6 -16.50 -13.26 -0.13
C PRO A 6 -16.94 -13.75 1.25
N SER A 7 -17.23 -12.82 2.16
CA SER A 7 -17.67 -13.17 3.51
C SER A 7 -19.07 -13.79 3.47
N ARG A 8 -19.22 -15.06 3.82
CA ARG A 8 -20.54 -15.70 3.93
C ARG A 8 -21.18 -15.43 5.30
N PRO A 9 -22.50 -15.16 5.39
CA PRO A 9 -23.52 -15.22 4.34
C PRO A 9 -23.85 -13.85 3.69
N LYS A 10 -22.90 -12.90 3.65
CA LYS A 10 -23.17 -11.55 3.15
C LYS A 10 -23.01 -11.51 1.62
N ASP A 11 -24.09 -11.21 0.91
CA ASP A 11 -24.06 -11.08 -0.55
C ASP A 11 -23.72 -9.64 -0.99
N LYS A 12 -23.18 -9.50 -2.22
CA LYS A 12 -22.88 -8.20 -2.91
C LYS A 12 -21.84 -7.32 -2.21
N GLN A 13 -20.98 -7.90 -1.40
CA GLN A 13 -19.85 -7.19 -0.84
C GLN A 13 -18.77 -6.97 -1.91
N ILE A 14 -18.03 -5.87 -1.77
CA ILE A 14 -16.92 -5.51 -2.67
C ILE A 14 -15.55 -5.95 -2.11
N ASN A 15 -15.55 -6.80 -1.07
CA ASN A 15 -14.34 -7.27 -0.40
C ASN A 15 -13.73 -8.52 -1.05
N GLU A 16 -14.39 -9.14 -2.02
CA GLU A 16 -13.78 -10.19 -2.85
C GLU A 16 -12.72 -9.57 -3.77
N ASN A 17 -11.49 -10.08 -3.71
CA ASN A 17 -10.39 -9.56 -4.52
C ASN A 17 -9.34 -10.62 -4.85
N MET A 18 -8.60 -10.33 -5.91
CA MET A 18 -7.39 -11.04 -6.31
C MET A 18 -6.34 -10.02 -6.74
N VAL A 19 -5.13 -10.14 -6.19
CA VAL A 19 -3.96 -9.39 -6.66
C VAL A 19 -2.86 -10.35 -7.10
N LEU A 20 -2.38 -10.14 -8.32
CA LEU A 20 -1.18 -10.76 -8.85
C LEU A 20 -0.12 -9.69 -9.08
N LEU A 21 0.99 -9.79 -8.35
CA LEU A 21 2.17 -8.95 -8.55
C LEU A 21 3.22 -9.76 -9.32
N VAL A 22 3.73 -9.19 -10.41
CA VAL A 22 4.89 -9.71 -11.13
C VAL A 22 6.11 -8.89 -10.72
N LEU A 23 7.01 -9.49 -9.97
CA LEU A 23 8.20 -8.82 -9.44
C LEU A 23 9.44 -9.22 -10.24
N ALA A 24 10.31 -8.25 -10.47
CA ALA A 24 11.61 -8.45 -11.08
C ALA A 24 12.67 -7.67 -10.29
N GLY A 25 13.89 -8.20 -10.25
CA GLY A 25 15.02 -7.49 -9.66
C GLY A 25 15.34 -6.22 -10.44
N ARG A 26 15.99 -5.25 -9.78
CA ARG A 26 16.32 -3.93 -10.36
C ARG A 26 17.08 -4.02 -11.68
N ASP A 27 17.96 -5.00 -11.81
CA ASP A 27 18.84 -5.16 -12.98
C ASP A 27 18.28 -6.17 -14.00
N TYR A 28 17.10 -6.74 -13.75
CA TYR A 28 16.47 -7.66 -14.68
C TYR A 28 15.79 -6.90 -15.81
N LYS A 29 16.12 -7.25 -17.06
CA LYS A 29 15.54 -6.64 -18.25
C LYS A 29 14.16 -7.25 -18.53
N THR A 30 13.12 -6.62 -17.99
CA THR A 30 11.72 -7.00 -18.22
C THR A 30 11.21 -6.62 -19.61
N GLU A 31 11.99 -5.83 -20.37
CA GLU A 31 11.58 -5.13 -21.60
C GLU A 31 10.36 -4.19 -21.40
N ARG A 32 10.04 -3.88 -20.13
CA ARG A 32 8.90 -3.07 -19.73
C ARG A 32 9.29 -2.11 -18.62
N ALA A 33 8.82 -0.88 -18.73
CA ALA A 33 9.04 0.11 -17.70
C ALA A 33 8.29 -0.28 -16.40
N PRO A 34 8.93 -0.22 -15.22
CA PRO A 34 8.31 -0.61 -13.97
C PRO A 34 7.13 0.32 -13.63
N LEU A 35 6.15 -0.24 -12.92
CA LEU A 35 5.03 0.52 -12.37
C LEU A 35 5.45 1.24 -11.09
N ALA A 36 6.23 0.59 -10.24
CA ALA A 36 6.77 1.14 -9.00
C ALA A 36 7.98 0.32 -8.56
N TRP A 37 8.68 0.79 -7.54
CA TRP A 37 9.67 0.00 -6.79
C TRP A 37 9.10 -0.34 -5.42
N ILE A 38 9.31 -1.56 -4.94
CA ILE A 38 8.78 -2.03 -3.67
C ILE A 38 9.98 -2.38 -2.77
N GLY A 39 10.09 -1.73 -1.62
CA GLY A 39 11.08 -2.09 -0.61
C GLY A 39 10.80 -3.46 -0.01
N TYR A 40 11.78 -4.06 0.67
CA TYR A 40 11.50 -5.24 1.48
C TYR A 40 10.56 -4.86 2.66
N PRO A 41 9.52 -5.67 2.93
CA PRO A 41 8.64 -5.40 4.07
C PRO A 41 9.43 -5.52 5.38
N ALA A 42 9.02 -4.76 6.38
CA ALA A 42 9.56 -4.80 7.73
C ALA A 42 8.45 -5.05 8.74
N SER A 43 8.80 -5.78 9.80
CA SER A 43 7.93 -6.02 10.95
C SER A 43 8.76 -6.04 12.23
N ARG A 44 8.18 -5.55 13.32
CA ARG A 44 8.78 -5.54 14.67
C ARG A 44 7.71 -5.92 15.66
N LYS A 45 8.08 -6.68 16.70
CA LYS A 45 7.13 -7.07 17.72
C LYS A 45 7.18 -6.11 18.89
N ALA A 46 6.03 -5.74 19.44
CA ALA A 46 5.93 -4.93 20.65
C ALA A 46 6.62 -5.58 21.85
N GLU A 47 6.70 -6.91 21.89
CA GLU A 47 7.38 -7.65 22.98
C GLU A 47 8.89 -7.37 23.03
N ASP A 48 9.51 -7.00 21.90
CA ASP A 48 10.94 -6.70 21.80
C ASP A 48 11.33 -5.36 22.47
N PHE A 49 10.33 -4.55 22.86
CA PHE A 49 10.53 -3.21 23.42
C PHE A 49 10.22 -3.18 24.92
N GLU A 50 10.85 -2.23 25.61
CA GLU A 50 10.69 -2.05 27.05
C GLU A 50 9.66 -0.97 27.38
N SER A 51 8.92 -1.18 28.47
CA SER A 51 8.03 -0.15 29.02
C SER A 51 8.80 0.63 30.07
N LYS A 52 9.18 1.88 29.78
CA LYS A 52 9.90 2.77 30.70
C LYS A 52 9.27 4.15 30.74
N PRO A 53 9.30 4.85 31.88
CA PRO A 53 8.89 6.25 31.95
C PRO A 53 9.63 7.11 30.91
N GLY A 54 8.89 7.97 30.20
CA GLY A 54 9.43 8.85 29.17
C GLY A 54 9.58 8.21 27.79
N LEU A 55 9.37 6.90 27.63
CA LEU A 55 9.28 6.25 26.33
C LEU A 55 7.81 6.13 25.87
N PRO A 56 7.55 6.12 24.55
CA PRO A 56 6.24 5.78 24.02
C PRO A 56 5.80 4.37 24.45
N PRO A 57 4.49 4.06 24.37
CA PRO A 57 4.01 2.70 24.55
C PRO A 57 4.73 1.70 23.62
N LYS A 58 4.86 0.43 24.05
CA LYS A 58 5.54 -0.61 23.27
C LYS A 58 4.98 -0.78 21.85
N SER A 59 3.67 -0.60 21.66
CA SER A 59 3.01 -0.63 20.34
C SER A 59 3.55 0.47 19.43
N ILE A 60 3.69 1.70 19.96
CA ILE A 60 4.24 2.84 19.24
C ILE A 60 5.71 2.62 18.93
N GLN A 61 6.51 2.14 19.90
CA GLN A 61 7.92 1.82 19.66
C GLN A 61 8.11 0.80 18.53
N ALA A 62 7.29 -0.26 18.51
CA ALA A 62 7.30 -1.24 17.42
C ALA A 62 6.92 -0.63 16.08
N TRP A 63 5.89 0.23 16.04
CA TRP A 63 5.50 0.96 14.83
C TRP A 63 6.61 1.88 14.31
N GLN A 64 7.24 2.65 15.20
CA GLN A 64 8.37 3.52 14.85
C GLN A 64 9.48 2.70 14.21
N ALA A 65 9.93 1.62 14.87
CA ALA A 65 10.98 0.75 14.36
C ALA A 65 10.60 0.11 13.02
N THR A 66 9.37 -0.38 12.88
CA THR A 66 8.84 -0.96 11.63
C THR A 66 8.88 0.05 10.47
N ILE A 67 8.44 1.30 10.69
CA ILE A 67 8.47 2.35 9.65
C ILE A 67 9.91 2.72 9.28
N HIS A 68 10.80 2.87 10.27
CA HIS A 68 12.22 3.15 10.03
C HIS A 68 12.90 2.06 9.21
N ASP A 69 12.62 0.79 9.52
CA ASP A 69 13.20 -0.34 8.80
C ASP A 69 12.63 -0.47 7.39
N ALA A 70 11.32 -0.24 7.19
CA ALA A 70 10.73 -0.21 5.85
C ALA A 70 11.29 0.94 4.99
N ALA A 71 11.46 2.13 5.58
CA ALA A 71 12.08 3.28 4.92
C ALA A 71 13.54 2.97 4.54
N ARG A 72 14.32 2.37 5.47
CA ARG A 72 15.69 1.92 5.21
C ARG A 72 15.76 0.89 4.08
N ASN A 73 14.86 -0.09 4.07
CA ASN A 73 14.78 -1.12 3.03
C ASN A 73 14.44 -0.52 1.65
N ALA A 74 13.78 0.63 1.61
CA ALA A 74 13.50 1.40 0.41
C ALA A 74 14.56 2.48 0.11
N ASN A 75 15.60 2.62 0.94
CA ASN A 75 16.62 3.66 0.81
C ASN A 75 16.04 5.09 0.77
N ILE A 76 15.03 5.35 1.60
CA ILE A 76 14.46 6.69 1.84
C ILE A 76 14.43 7.00 3.33
N LYS A 77 14.20 8.26 3.69
CA LYS A 77 13.91 8.68 5.07
C LYS A 77 12.40 8.65 5.32
N PRO A 78 11.95 8.42 6.57
CA PRO A 78 10.52 8.47 6.91
C PRO A 78 9.82 9.78 6.51
N VAL A 79 10.50 10.92 6.63
CA VAL A 79 10.00 12.24 6.22
C VAL A 79 9.75 12.39 4.71
N GLU A 80 10.21 11.44 3.89
CA GLU A 80 9.97 11.41 2.44
C GLU A 80 8.70 10.61 2.07
N ILE A 81 8.01 10.03 3.06
CA ILE A 81 6.72 9.36 2.87
C ILE A 81 5.66 10.44 2.60
N GLY A 82 4.97 10.33 1.46
CA GLY A 82 4.00 11.32 1.01
C GLY A 82 2.55 10.86 1.06
N TYR A 83 2.30 9.58 1.32
CA TYR A 83 0.96 8.99 1.42
C TYR A 83 0.98 7.70 2.23
N VAL A 84 -0.14 7.37 2.88
CA VAL A 84 -0.29 6.16 3.69
C VAL A 84 -1.50 5.36 3.24
N ILE A 85 -1.34 4.06 3.06
CA ILE A 85 -2.45 3.13 2.85
C ILE A 85 -2.45 2.16 4.02
N HIS A 86 -3.58 2.00 4.69
CA HIS A 86 -3.70 1.15 5.86
C HIS A 86 -5.03 0.40 5.90
N ASP A 87 -5.12 -0.59 6.77
CA ASP A 87 -6.24 -1.53 6.89
C ASP A 87 -6.91 -1.51 8.27
N ALA A 88 -6.90 -0.35 8.93
CA ALA A 88 -7.36 -0.23 10.32
C ALA A 88 -8.87 -0.48 10.48
N HIS A 89 -9.63 -0.43 9.38
CA HIS A 89 -11.09 -0.47 9.37
C HIS A 89 -11.66 0.75 10.12
N ASN A 90 -12.97 0.86 10.18
CA ASN A 90 -13.73 1.93 10.83
C ASN A 90 -14.92 1.39 11.65
N MET A 91 -15.27 0.11 11.48
CA MET A 91 -16.39 -0.55 12.16
C MET A 91 -15.95 -1.73 13.04
N HIS A 92 -14.67 -2.13 12.98
CA HIS A 92 -14.14 -3.19 13.84
C HIS A 92 -13.92 -2.66 15.28
N PRO A 93 -14.14 -3.44 16.35
CA PRO A 93 -13.94 -2.98 17.73
C PRO A 93 -12.55 -2.40 18.01
N ASP A 94 -11.52 -2.92 17.34
CA ASP A 94 -10.14 -2.43 17.48
C ASP A 94 -9.78 -1.23 16.57
N SER A 95 -10.69 -0.76 15.71
CA SER A 95 -10.37 0.25 14.68
C SER A 95 -9.79 1.52 15.30
N SER A 96 -10.41 2.03 16.37
CA SER A 96 -9.94 3.24 17.05
C SER A 96 -8.52 3.10 17.59
N ASN A 97 -8.18 1.93 18.14
CA ASN A 97 -6.84 1.65 18.65
C ASN A 97 -5.83 1.53 17.50
N ARG A 98 -6.18 0.82 16.42
CA ARG A 98 -5.34 0.66 15.23
C ARG A 98 -5.02 2.00 14.56
N ILE A 99 -6.05 2.86 14.41
CA ILE A 99 -5.90 4.22 13.87
C ILE A 99 -5.06 5.07 14.83
N GLY A 100 -5.32 5.00 16.14
CA GLY A 100 -4.59 5.77 17.15
C GLY A 100 -3.09 5.44 17.17
N ASP A 101 -2.75 4.15 17.23
CA ASP A 101 -1.36 3.66 17.23
C ASP A 101 -0.61 4.14 15.96
N LEU A 102 -1.23 3.99 14.79
CA LEU A 102 -0.64 4.41 13.51
C LEU A 102 -0.52 5.93 13.40
N ALA A 103 -1.60 6.68 13.65
CA ALA A 103 -1.64 8.14 13.49
C ALA A 103 -0.67 8.85 14.44
N GLN A 104 -0.57 8.37 15.70
CA GLN A 104 0.43 8.86 16.64
C GLN A 104 1.84 8.65 16.10
N THR A 105 2.15 7.44 15.62
CA THR A 105 3.48 7.13 15.05
C THR A 105 3.79 8.01 13.85
N LEU A 106 2.85 8.18 12.92
CA LEU A 106 3.05 9.00 11.72
C LEU A 106 3.37 10.45 12.06
N THR A 107 2.69 11.01 13.06
CA THR A 107 2.94 12.39 13.54
C THR A 107 4.34 12.54 14.15
N MET A 108 4.89 11.46 14.73
CA MET A 108 6.22 11.46 15.33
C MET A 108 7.34 11.24 14.29
N GLU A 109 7.11 10.37 13.30
CA GLU A 109 8.18 9.88 12.41
C GLU A 109 8.16 10.48 11.00
N VAL A 110 6.98 10.71 10.45
CA VAL A 110 6.81 11.06 9.02
C VAL A 110 6.73 12.59 8.81
N GLY A 111 6.66 13.37 9.89
CA GLY A 111 6.64 14.84 9.84
C GLY A 111 5.26 15.40 9.49
N GLU A 112 5.20 16.40 8.62
CA GLU A 112 3.98 17.18 8.29
C GLU A 112 2.92 16.43 7.45
N ILE A 113 2.78 15.11 7.63
CA ILE A 113 1.73 14.37 6.94
C ILE A 113 0.36 14.77 7.48
N ASP A 114 -0.50 15.33 6.61
CA ASP A 114 -1.92 15.52 6.91
C ASP A 114 -2.59 14.15 6.82
N TYR A 115 -2.56 13.38 7.92
CA TYR A 115 -3.09 12.02 7.94
C TYR A 115 -4.52 11.92 7.38
N ALA A 116 -5.37 12.92 7.63
CA ALA A 116 -6.76 12.88 7.16
C ALA A 116 -6.87 13.00 5.63
N ARG A 117 -5.96 13.73 4.98
CA ARG A 117 -5.96 13.92 3.52
C ARG A 117 -4.99 13.01 2.78
N GLN A 118 -3.95 12.56 3.45
CA GLN A 118 -2.83 11.79 2.89
C GLN A 118 -2.82 10.34 3.39
N SER A 119 -3.97 9.83 3.85
CA SER A 119 -4.15 8.42 4.12
C SER A 119 -5.37 7.84 3.40
N PHE A 120 -5.34 6.52 3.22
CA PHE A 120 -6.46 5.74 2.72
C PHE A 120 -6.64 4.49 3.58
N ASN A 121 -7.82 4.36 4.18
CA ASN A 121 -8.21 3.18 4.96
C ASN A 121 -8.97 2.20 4.05
N THR A 122 -8.25 1.23 3.49
CA THR A 122 -8.82 0.35 2.46
C THR A 122 -10.00 -0.46 2.98
N SER A 123 -9.89 -1.05 4.18
CA SER A 123 -10.95 -1.87 4.77
C SER A 123 -12.14 -1.05 5.25
N ALA A 124 -11.99 0.26 5.45
CA ALA A 124 -13.13 1.16 5.68
C ALA A 124 -14.00 1.36 4.43
N LEU A 125 -13.41 1.30 3.23
CA LEU A 125 -14.15 1.40 1.97
C LEU A 125 -14.61 0.04 1.45
N LEU A 126 -13.68 -0.91 1.33
CA LEU A 126 -13.92 -2.20 0.67
C LEU A 126 -14.50 -3.25 1.63
N GLY A 127 -14.39 -3.04 2.94
CA GLY A 127 -14.65 -4.06 3.96
C GLY A 127 -13.40 -4.88 4.28
N ASP A 128 -13.54 -5.79 5.24
CA ASP A 128 -12.49 -6.77 5.57
C ASP A 128 -12.32 -7.77 4.42
N MET A 129 -11.10 -7.85 3.90
CA MET A 129 -10.70 -8.71 2.78
C MET A 129 -9.71 -9.79 3.21
N GLY A 130 -9.70 -10.12 4.52
CA GLY A 130 -8.87 -11.15 5.10
C GLY A 130 -7.39 -11.01 4.72
N ALA A 131 -6.78 -12.12 4.32
CA ALA A 131 -5.39 -12.15 3.85
C ALA A 131 -5.16 -11.35 2.56
N GLY A 132 -6.21 -11.07 1.78
CA GLY A 132 -6.14 -10.31 0.54
C GLY A 132 -5.94 -8.81 0.74
N THR A 133 -6.20 -8.30 1.94
CA THR A 133 -6.04 -6.89 2.29
C THR A 133 -4.61 -6.39 2.05
N ALA A 134 -3.61 -7.18 2.45
CA ALA A 134 -2.20 -6.78 2.36
C ALA A 134 -1.76 -6.49 0.92
N LEU A 135 -2.03 -7.41 -0.02
CA LEU A 135 -1.63 -7.22 -1.41
C LEU A 135 -2.53 -6.22 -2.15
N THR A 136 -3.80 -6.09 -1.76
CA THR A 136 -4.67 -5.00 -2.25
C THR A 136 -4.11 -3.64 -1.88
N ASN A 137 -3.66 -3.45 -0.63
CA ASN A 137 -3.02 -2.22 -0.21
C ASN A 137 -1.72 -1.94 -0.98
N VAL A 138 -0.91 -2.97 -1.25
CA VAL A 138 0.30 -2.82 -2.08
C VAL A 138 -0.07 -2.41 -3.50
N ALA A 139 -1.06 -3.04 -4.13
CA ALA A 139 -1.51 -2.68 -5.47
C ALA A 139 -2.00 -1.22 -5.56
N LEU A 140 -2.77 -0.77 -4.56
CA LEU A 140 -3.18 0.63 -4.45
C LEU A 140 -1.98 1.56 -4.23
N GLY A 141 -0.99 1.12 -3.46
CA GLY A 141 0.26 1.86 -3.26
C GLY A 141 1.07 2.02 -4.54
N ILE A 142 1.16 0.96 -5.35
CA ILE A 142 1.78 0.99 -6.68
C ILE A 142 1.04 2.00 -7.57
N ALA A 143 -0.29 1.97 -7.59
CA ALA A 143 -1.11 2.89 -8.37
C ALA A 143 -0.84 4.34 -7.97
N TYR A 144 -0.89 4.64 -6.67
CA TYR A 144 -0.64 5.99 -6.17
C TYR A 144 0.79 6.45 -6.48
N ALA A 145 1.79 5.61 -6.23
CA ALA A 145 3.19 5.93 -6.52
C ALA A 145 3.41 6.20 -8.02
N ASN A 146 2.86 5.38 -8.91
CA ASN A 146 3.03 5.55 -10.35
C ASN A 146 2.32 6.79 -10.90
N HIS A 147 1.13 7.10 -10.40
CA HIS A 147 0.30 8.17 -10.97
C HIS A 147 0.53 9.52 -10.32
N ILE A 148 0.81 9.54 -9.01
CA ILE A 148 0.97 10.77 -8.22
C ILE A 148 2.45 11.07 -7.97
N GLY A 149 3.33 10.07 -8.00
CA GLY A 149 4.77 10.29 -7.85
C GLY A 149 5.24 10.44 -6.41
N LYS A 150 4.51 9.90 -5.43
CA LYS A 150 4.87 9.96 -4.00
C LYS A 150 5.30 8.59 -3.49
N ASN A 151 6.18 8.57 -2.49
CA ASN A 151 6.48 7.37 -1.71
C ASN A 151 5.27 7.05 -0.83
N VAL A 152 4.81 5.80 -0.89
CA VAL A 152 3.62 5.33 -0.18
C VAL A 152 4.01 4.34 0.88
N LEU A 153 3.63 4.62 2.13
CA LEU A 153 3.69 3.64 3.21
C LEU A 153 2.44 2.77 3.14
N VAL A 154 2.62 1.47 2.96
CA VAL A 154 1.56 0.48 3.15
C VAL A 154 1.71 -0.11 4.54
N ALA A 155 0.75 0.15 5.42
CA ALA A 155 0.76 -0.23 6.82
C ALA A 155 -0.28 -1.32 7.11
N GLY A 156 0.18 -2.48 7.57
CA GLY A 156 -0.64 -3.54 8.12
C GLY A 156 -0.85 -3.33 9.61
N THR A 157 -2.09 -3.02 9.98
CA THR A 157 -2.54 -2.60 11.32
C THR A 157 -3.36 -3.67 12.04
N THR A 158 -3.66 -4.78 11.36
CA THR A 158 -4.51 -5.85 11.89
C THR A 158 -3.90 -6.52 13.13
N ASP A 159 -2.62 -6.88 13.09
CA ASP A 159 -1.87 -7.37 14.25
C ASP A 159 -1.26 -6.20 15.02
N ARG A 160 -1.83 -5.89 16.18
CA ARG A 160 -1.38 -4.79 17.05
C ARG A 160 -0.07 -5.10 17.78
N THR A 161 0.30 -6.37 17.88
CA THR A 161 1.52 -6.81 18.56
C THR A 161 2.71 -6.90 17.63
N GLN A 162 2.47 -7.03 16.32
CA GLN A 162 3.51 -7.10 15.30
C GLN A 162 3.12 -6.26 14.07
N PRO A 163 3.22 -4.92 14.15
CA PRO A 163 2.99 -4.06 12.99
C PRO A 163 3.91 -4.44 11.84
N THR A 164 3.37 -4.40 10.63
CA THR A 164 4.09 -4.70 9.39
C THR A 164 3.92 -3.54 8.42
N SER A 165 4.99 -3.17 7.73
CA SER A 165 4.90 -2.14 6.69
C SER A 165 5.84 -2.38 5.51
N VAL A 166 5.49 -1.78 4.38
CA VAL A 166 6.33 -1.74 3.19
C VAL A 166 6.21 -0.37 2.52
N ILE A 167 7.31 0.12 1.95
CA ILE A 167 7.31 1.34 1.14
C ILE A 167 7.21 0.98 -0.34
N VAL A 168 6.28 1.63 -1.03
CA VAL A 168 6.18 1.63 -2.49
C VAL A 168 6.64 2.99 -3.02
N MET A 169 7.68 2.99 -3.84
CA MET A 169 8.30 4.19 -4.40
C MET A 169 7.87 4.38 -5.86
N PRO A 170 7.80 5.63 -6.34
CA PRO A 170 7.47 5.92 -7.72
C PRO A 170 8.53 5.34 -8.68
N PRO A 171 8.14 4.99 -9.91
CA PRO A 171 9.10 4.68 -10.96
C PRO A 171 9.82 5.96 -11.39
N GLU A 172 10.94 5.82 -12.10
CA GLU A 172 11.71 6.95 -12.63
C GLU A 172 10.84 7.93 -13.44
N LYS A 173 9.93 7.37 -14.24
CA LYS A 173 8.95 8.14 -15.00
C LYS A 173 7.54 7.91 -14.45
N VAL A 174 7.07 8.85 -13.63
CA VAL A 174 5.67 8.95 -13.18
C VAL A 174 4.76 9.09 -14.39
N ARG A 175 3.57 8.49 -14.32
CA ARG A 175 2.58 8.47 -15.39
C ARG A 175 1.25 9.00 -14.86
N PRO A 176 1.05 10.32 -14.82
CA PRO A 176 -0.20 10.92 -14.37
C PRO A 176 -1.41 10.39 -15.15
N ILE A 177 -2.56 10.33 -14.49
CA ILE A 177 -3.83 9.98 -15.13
C ILE A 177 -4.30 11.19 -15.96
N ASN A 178 -4.45 10.99 -17.26
CA ASN A 178 -5.19 11.85 -18.16
C ASN A 178 -6.69 11.52 -18.05
N HIS A 179 -7.47 12.45 -17.50
CA HIS A 179 -8.91 12.29 -17.30
C HIS A 179 -9.72 12.42 -18.60
N GLU A 180 -9.13 12.99 -19.65
CA GLU A 180 -9.76 13.14 -20.97
C GLU A 180 -9.52 11.94 -21.88
N GLU A 181 -8.65 11.00 -21.47
CA GLU A 181 -8.34 9.80 -22.24
C GLU A 181 -8.92 8.53 -21.61
N PRO A 182 -9.41 7.59 -22.44
CA PRO A 182 -9.90 6.32 -21.93
C PRO A 182 -8.74 5.50 -21.34
N TRP A 183 -8.95 4.97 -20.12
CA TRP A 183 -8.05 4.00 -19.52
C TRP A 183 -8.18 2.65 -20.22
N PHE A 184 -7.06 1.98 -20.52
CA PHE A 184 -7.11 0.59 -20.99
C PHE A 184 -7.71 -0.30 -19.90
N ARG A 185 -8.83 -0.93 -20.22
CA ARG A 185 -9.56 -1.82 -19.32
C ARG A 185 -9.85 -3.10 -20.07
N ALA A 186 -9.35 -4.22 -19.55
CA ALA A 186 -9.75 -5.53 -20.03
C ALA A 186 -11.20 -5.75 -19.58
N ARG A 187 -12.13 -5.67 -20.53
CA ARG A 187 -13.56 -5.88 -20.28
C ARG A 187 -13.86 -7.37 -20.43
N SER A 188 -14.45 -7.97 -19.40
CA SER A 188 -15.24 -9.19 -19.51
C SER A 188 -16.56 -8.95 -18.77
N GLU A 189 -17.67 -8.89 -19.50
CA GLU A 189 -19.02 -8.68 -18.96
C GLU A 189 -19.13 -7.58 -17.89
N ARG A 190 -19.51 -7.94 -16.64
CA ARG A 190 -19.82 -7.04 -15.52
C ARG A 190 -18.59 -6.63 -14.71
N ASP A 191 -17.45 -7.26 -14.95
CA ASP A 191 -16.25 -7.13 -14.14
C ASP A 191 -15.15 -6.38 -14.89
N ALA A 192 -14.64 -5.33 -14.25
CA ALA A 192 -13.53 -4.55 -14.78
C ALA A 192 -12.21 -5.13 -14.26
N HIS A 193 -11.46 -5.81 -15.11
CA HIS A 193 -10.09 -6.15 -14.80
C HIS A 193 -9.19 -4.96 -15.13
N LEU A 194 -8.72 -4.25 -14.10
CA LEU A 194 -7.65 -3.26 -14.23
C LEU A 194 -6.32 -3.99 -14.42
N MET A 195 -6.18 -4.68 -15.56
CA MET A 195 -4.90 -5.23 -15.97
C MET A 195 -3.95 -4.08 -16.27
N TRP A 196 -3.05 -3.84 -15.35
CA TRP A 196 -2.11 -2.75 -15.41
C TRP A 196 -0.71 -3.31 -15.62
N TRP A 197 -0.16 -3.06 -16.81
CA TRP A 197 1.16 -3.55 -17.20
C TRP A 197 2.12 -2.37 -17.36
N GLY A 198 3.40 -2.64 -17.09
CA GLY A 198 4.46 -1.73 -17.51
C GLY A 198 4.43 -1.50 -19.02
N ILE A 199 4.57 -0.25 -19.44
CA ILE A 199 4.69 0.13 -20.85
C ILE A 199 5.94 -0.53 -21.43
N ARG A 200 5.81 -1.19 -22.58
CA ARG A 200 6.92 -1.82 -23.29
C ARG A 200 7.93 -0.78 -23.78
N HIS A 201 9.20 -1.15 -23.82
CA HIS A 201 10.25 -0.28 -24.37
C HIS A 201 10.29 -0.27 -25.90
N ASP A 202 9.83 -1.35 -26.54
CA ASP A 202 9.89 -1.59 -27.99
C ASP A 202 8.61 -1.27 -28.76
N ALA A 203 7.57 -0.77 -28.07
CA ALA A 203 6.27 -0.54 -28.67
C ALA A 203 5.70 0.85 -28.37
N GLU A 204 4.94 1.37 -29.32
CA GLU A 204 4.23 2.63 -29.16
C GLU A 204 3.12 2.52 -28.11
N ARG A 205 2.87 3.63 -27.42
CA ARG A 205 1.71 3.77 -26.55
C ARG A 205 0.45 3.79 -27.40
N HIS A 206 -0.54 2.99 -27.03
CA HIS A 206 -1.79 2.91 -27.77
C HIS A 206 -2.96 3.55 -27.03
N MET A 207 -3.14 3.17 -25.76
CA MET A 207 -4.11 3.76 -24.84
C MET A 207 -3.40 4.08 -23.54
N GLN A 208 -3.99 4.98 -22.76
CA GLN A 208 -3.47 5.27 -21.43
C GLN A 208 -3.34 3.96 -20.61
N GLY A 209 -2.12 3.73 -20.10
CA GLY A 209 -1.77 2.53 -19.34
C GLY A 209 -1.43 1.30 -20.20
N TYR A 210 -1.34 1.42 -21.54
CA TYR A 210 -1.12 0.29 -22.44
C TYR A 210 -0.22 0.60 -23.66
N SER A 211 0.60 -0.37 -24.03
CA SER A 211 1.42 -0.40 -25.26
C SER A 211 1.16 -1.69 -26.02
N LYS A 212 1.13 -1.59 -27.36
CA LYS A 212 0.76 -2.70 -28.25
C LYS A 212 1.82 -3.81 -28.32
#